data_AF-W9G4S7-F1
#
_entry.id   AF-W9G4S7-F1
#
_cell.length_a   1.000
_cell.length_b   1.000
_cell.length_c   1.000
_cell.angle_alpha   90.00
_cell.angle_beta   90.00
_cell.angle_gamma   90.00
#
_symmetry.space_group_name_H-M   'P 1'
#
loop_
_entity.id
_entity.type
_entity.pdbx_description
1 polymer ?
#
loop_
_entity_poly.entity_id
_entity_poly.type
_entity_poly.pdbx_seq_one_letter_code
_entity_poly.pdbx_strand_id
1 'polypeptide(L)'
;MDHTNHWYGHAHILAEYCGLDPAAPPPVRGVIQHGWTFVHGLGYGHYNDWSFTKLVWSDLCRRRGQVIGWRNFAVIGAPLLYLMRLRPEAPAEREGTIWYPFHGTLEYETLDGDHNNLIAQIRDTEDGPVTVCLYYVEYDDPAVRGRYEDAGFRVICHGRRGQQWVGTDRFFLFRQLDELRRHRRVASNRLSTAVVYGAAAGCEAAVYGDPMEFVGVKAGFNGAGLLEALYPEFFGAQTDIGATSAIALAELGADFLAEPDELRYLLGWDEPWLASSN
;
A
#
# COMPACT_ATOMS: atom_id res chain seq x y z
N MET A 1 -11.79 14.92 -12.17
CA MET A 1 -10.51 14.19 -12.00
C MET A 1 -10.38 13.88 -10.52
N ASP A 2 -10.09 12.63 -10.16
CA ASP A 2 -9.94 12.27 -8.76
C ASP A 2 -8.54 12.60 -8.25
N HIS A 3 -8.47 13.45 -7.22
CA HIS A 3 -7.23 13.88 -6.60
C HIS A 3 -6.46 12.76 -5.90
N THR A 4 -7.15 11.69 -5.52
CA THR A 4 -6.54 10.56 -4.83
C THR A 4 -5.59 9.78 -5.75
N ASN A 5 -5.70 9.94 -7.07
CA ASN A 5 -4.77 9.36 -8.06
C ASN A 5 -3.30 9.78 -7.84
N HIS A 6 -3.04 10.82 -7.06
CA HIS A 6 -1.70 11.28 -6.73
C HIS A 6 -1.19 10.77 -5.39
N TRP A 7 -2.07 10.19 -4.57
CA TRP A 7 -1.67 9.60 -3.30
C TRP A 7 -0.56 8.58 -3.50
N TYR A 8 0.41 8.62 -2.59
CA TYR A 8 1.60 7.79 -2.58
C TYR A 8 2.50 7.92 -3.83
N GLY A 9 2.23 8.87 -4.73
CA GLY A 9 2.97 9.05 -5.97
C GLY A 9 2.46 8.22 -7.16
N HIS A 10 1.25 7.64 -7.08
CA HIS A 10 0.74 6.73 -8.12
C HIS A 10 0.78 7.31 -9.53
N ALA A 11 0.10 8.44 -9.79
CA ALA A 11 0.11 9.09 -11.10
C ALA A 11 1.53 9.46 -11.58
N HIS A 12 2.42 9.82 -10.66
CA HIS A 12 3.79 10.23 -10.97
C HIS A 12 4.64 9.04 -11.45
N ILE A 13 4.50 7.87 -10.80
CA ILE A 13 5.19 6.64 -11.21
C ILE A 13 4.69 6.17 -12.57
N LEU A 14 3.37 6.17 -12.77
CA LEU A 14 2.79 5.74 -14.05
C LEU A 14 3.19 6.67 -15.19
N ALA A 15 3.28 7.98 -14.94
CA ALA A 15 3.78 8.94 -15.93
C ALA A 15 5.24 8.69 -16.28
N GLU A 16 6.11 8.44 -15.30
CA GLU A 16 7.51 8.09 -15.54
C GLU A 16 7.62 6.80 -16.37
N TYR A 17 6.85 5.76 -16.02
CA TYR A 17 6.83 4.50 -16.77
C TYR A 17 6.36 4.71 -18.21
N CYS A 18 5.40 5.61 -18.42
CA CYS A 18 4.92 6.01 -19.72
C CYS A 18 5.85 7.00 -20.46
N GLY A 19 7.03 7.33 -19.93
CA GLY A 19 7.96 8.30 -20.55
C GLY A 19 7.43 9.74 -20.61
N LEU A 20 6.48 10.09 -19.75
CA LEU A 20 5.94 11.45 -19.58
C LEU A 20 6.64 12.16 -18.41
N ASP A 21 6.42 13.47 -18.26
CA ASP A 21 6.98 14.23 -17.13
C ASP A 21 6.33 13.80 -15.79
N PRO A 22 7.09 13.16 -14.88
CA PRO A 22 6.55 12.74 -13.58
C PRO A 22 6.40 13.90 -12.60
N ALA A 23 6.86 15.12 -12.90
CA ALA A 23 6.55 16.30 -12.09
C ALA A 23 5.15 16.86 -12.33
N ALA A 24 4.62 16.65 -13.54
CA ALA A 24 3.31 17.12 -13.95
C ALA A 24 2.59 16.02 -14.75
N PRO A 25 2.23 14.88 -14.11
CA PRO A 25 1.54 13.80 -14.81
C PRO A 25 0.19 14.30 -15.34
N PRO A 26 -0.25 13.88 -16.55
CA PRO A 26 -1.53 14.31 -17.06
C PRO A 26 -2.70 13.80 -16.20
N PRO A 27 -3.88 14.45 -16.27
CA PRO A 27 -5.08 13.98 -15.59
C PRO A 27 -5.42 12.52 -15.93
N VAL A 28 -5.59 11.67 -14.93
CA VAL A 28 -6.05 10.29 -15.13
C VAL A 28 -7.58 10.28 -15.33
N ARG A 29 -8.04 9.62 -16.39
CA ARG A 29 -9.47 9.41 -16.68
C ARG A 29 -10.03 8.19 -15.93
N GLY A 30 -10.05 8.28 -14.61
CA GLY A 30 -10.52 7.21 -13.74
C GLY A 30 -10.08 7.42 -12.30
N VAL A 31 -10.23 6.35 -11.51
CA VAL A 31 -9.74 6.27 -10.13
C VAL A 31 -8.84 5.05 -10.00
N ILE A 32 -7.60 5.29 -9.59
CA ILE A 32 -6.59 4.26 -9.33
C ILE A 32 -6.84 3.69 -7.94
N GLN A 33 -6.79 2.37 -7.80
CA GLN A 33 -6.76 1.72 -6.50
C GLN A 33 -5.57 2.24 -5.66
N HIS A 34 -5.83 2.68 -4.43
CA HIS A 34 -4.84 3.35 -3.57
C HIS A 34 -4.04 2.41 -2.67
N GLY A 35 -4.60 1.24 -2.37
CA GLY A 35 -4.06 0.30 -1.41
C GLY A 35 -4.56 -1.11 -1.70
N TRP A 36 -3.88 -2.10 -1.13
CA TRP A 36 -4.37 -3.48 -1.16
C TRP A 36 -5.61 -3.59 -0.26
N THR A 37 -6.62 -4.29 -0.75
CA THR A 37 -7.81 -4.66 0.01
C THR A 37 -8.21 -6.07 -0.37
N PHE A 38 -8.68 -6.87 0.57
CA PHE A 38 -9.25 -8.19 0.29
C PHE A 38 -10.60 -8.15 -0.46
N VAL A 39 -11.13 -6.95 -0.74
CA VAL A 39 -12.37 -6.72 -1.48
C VAL A 39 -12.08 -6.31 -2.93
N HIS A 40 -12.89 -5.43 -3.50
CA HIS A 40 -12.85 -5.02 -4.91
C HIS A 40 -11.82 -3.91 -5.24
N GLY A 41 -10.89 -3.60 -4.32
CA GLY A 41 -9.80 -2.65 -4.56
C GLY A 41 -10.15 -1.17 -4.40
N LEU A 42 -11.38 -0.82 -4.00
CA LEU A 42 -11.76 0.56 -3.70
C LEU A 42 -12.18 0.67 -2.24
N GLY A 43 -11.69 1.71 -1.56
CA GLY A 43 -11.88 1.91 -0.13
C GLY A 43 -13.33 2.20 0.26
N TYR A 44 -13.58 2.17 1.57
CA TYR A 44 -14.86 2.56 2.16
C TYR A 44 -15.25 3.99 1.74
N GLY A 45 -16.52 4.20 1.41
CA GLY A 45 -17.03 5.51 0.96
C GLY A 45 -16.88 5.79 -0.54
N HIS A 46 -16.16 4.96 -1.30
CA HIS A 46 -16.20 5.05 -2.76
C HIS A 46 -17.56 4.60 -3.29
N TYR A 47 -18.22 5.47 -4.06
CA TYR A 47 -19.46 5.14 -4.76
C TYR A 47 -19.16 4.49 -6.11
N ASN A 48 -19.98 3.50 -6.49
CA ASN A 48 -19.96 2.92 -7.84
C ASN A 48 -20.56 3.90 -8.85
N ASP A 49 -19.82 4.94 -9.21
CA ASP A 49 -20.18 5.76 -10.35
C ASP A 49 -19.81 5.03 -11.64
N TRP A 50 -20.73 5.06 -12.60
CA TRP A 50 -20.57 4.47 -13.92
C TRP A 50 -19.82 5.41 -14.86
N SER A 51 -19.69 6.68 -14.51
CA SER A 51 -19.06 7.71 -15.34
C SER A 51 -17.53 7.66 -15.38
N PHE A 52 -16.89 6.89 -14.49
CA PHE A 52 -15.43 6.75 -14.47
C PHE A 52 -14.94 5.29 -14.44
N THR A 53 -13.78 5.08 -15.04
CA THR A 53 -13.07 3.80 -15.04
C THR A 53 -12.40 3.55 -13.68
N LYS A 54 -12.59 2.36 -13.14
CA LYS A 54 -11.97 1.86 -11.92
C LYS A 54 -10.69 1.12 -12.31
N LEU A 55 -9.55 1.76 -12.09
CA LEU A 55 -8.23 1.26 -12.45
C LEU A 55 -7.70 0.43 -11.27
N VAL A 56 -7.96 -0.88 -11.31
CA VAL A 56 -7.67 -1.83 -10.22
C VAL A 56 -6.40 -2.62 -10.50
N TRP A 57 -5.78 -3.15 -9.45
CA TRP A 57 -4.48 -3.80 -9.59
C TRP A 57 -4.58 -5.20 -10.19
N SER A 58 -5.58 -6.00 -9.83
CA SER A 58 -5.68 -7.39 -10.29
C SER A 58 -7.06 -7.75 -10.86
N ASP A 59 -7.10 -8.83 -11.64
CA ASP A 59 -8.35 -9.41 -12.12
C ASP A 59 -9.26 -9.87 -10.98
N LEU A 60 -8.65 -10.24 -9.83
CA LEU A 60 -9.37 -10.60 -8.63
C LEU A 60 -10.19 -9.42 -8.08
N CYS A 61 -9.60 -8.22 -8.00
CA CYS A 61 -10.33 -7.01 -7.61
C CYS A 61 -11.49 -6.73 -8.57
N ARG A 62 -11.25 -6.84 -9.88
CA ARG A 62 -12.30 -6.68 -10.91
C ARG A 62 -13.45 -7.67 -10.71
N ARG A 63 -13.15 -8.96 -10.54
CA ARG A 63 -14.16 -10.02 -10.34
C ARG A 63 -14.97 -9.79 -9.07
N ARG A 64 -14.30 -9.47 -7.95
CA ARG A 64 -14.96 -9.13 -6.67
C ARG A 64 -15.92 -7.96 -6.83
N GLY A 65 -15.52 -6.91 -7.56
CA GLY A 65 -16.40 -5.78 -7.89
C GLY A 65 -17.58 -6.17 -8.78
N GLN A 66 -17.35 -7.00 -9.80
CA GLN A 66 -18.41 -7.44 -10.70
C GLN A 66 -19.49 -8.29 -10.02
N VAL A 67 -19.09 -9.12 -9.05
CA VAL A 67 -20.01 -9.94 -8.24
C VAL A 67 -21.01 -9.06 -7.48
N ILE A 68 -20.59 -7.90 -6.97
CA ILE A 68 -21.47 -6.95 -6.29
C ILE A 68 -22.15 -5.96 -7.24
N GLY A 69 -22.14 -6.24 -8.55
CA GLY A 69 -22.83 -5.44 -9.56
C GLY A 69 -22.05 -4.25 -10.11
N TRP A 70 -20.81 -4.02 -9.66
CA TRP A 70 -20.00 -2.90 -10.15
C TRP A 70 -19.46 -3.19 -11.55
N ARG A 71 -19.23 -2.15 -12.36
CA ARG A 71 -18.69 -2.26 -13.72
C ARG A 71 -17.71 -1.13 -14.01
N ASN A 72 -17.23 -1.08 -15.25
CA ASN A 72 -16.25 -0.13 -15.77
C ASN A 72 -14.92 -0.24 -15.03
N PHE A 73 -14.36 -1.46 -15.06
CA PHE A 73 -13.04 -1.75 -14.52
C PHE A 73 -12.03 -1.87 -15.66
N ALA A 74 -10.82 -1.39 -15.41
CA ALA A 74 -9.62 -1.74 -16.14
C ALA A 74 -8.59 -2.26 -15.14
N VAL A 75 -7.96 -3.40 -15.47
CA VAL A 75 -6.89 -3.97 -14.65
C VAL A 75 -5.58 -3.42 -15.16
N ILE A 76 -4.77 -2.82 -14.27
CA ILE A 76 -3.52 -2.17 -14.64
C ILE A 76 -2.32 -2.66 -13.83
N GLY A 77 -2.47 -3.51 -12.82
CA GLY A 77 -1.38 -3.79 -11.88
C GLY A 77 -1.11 -2.63 -10.89
N ALA A 78 -0.42 -2.94 -9.79
CA ALA A 78 -0.11 -1.95 -8.77
C ALA A 78 1.01 -0.98 -9.22
N PRO A 79 0.91 0.33 -8.95
CA PRO A 79 1.97 1.30 -9.23
C PRO A 79 3.36 0.92 -8.70
N LEU A 80 3.43 0.21 -7.56
CA LEU A 80 4.70 -0.30 -7.04
C LEU A 80 5.44 -1.21 -8.05
N LEU A 81 4.72 -2.07 -8.77
CA LEU A 81 5.35 -3.00 -9.70
C LEU A 81 5.94 -2.28 -10.92
N TYR A 82 5.29 -1.21 -11.38
CA TYR A 82 5.88 -0.31 -12.39
C TYR A 82 7.14 0.38 -11.86
N LEU A 83 7.11 0.85 -10.61
CA LEU A 83 8.28 1.43 -9.96
C LEU A 83 9.43 0.42 -9.86
N MET A 84 9.14 -0.85 -9.56
CA MET A 84 10.14 -1.92 -9.54
C MET A 84 10.75 -2.17 -10.93
N ARG A 85 9.97 -2.05 -12.02
CA ARG A 85 10.49 -2.10 -13.40
C ARG A 85 11.37 -0.88 -13.72
N LEU A 86 10.94 0.32 -13.31
CA LEU A 86 11.68 1.58 -13.49
C LEU A 86 13.00 1.64 -12.71
N ARG A 87 13.06 0.91 -11.60
CA ARG A 87 14.21 0.85 -10.70
C ARG A 87 14.55 -0.61 -10.44
N PRO A 88 15.20 -1.31 -11.38
CA PRO A 88 15.66 -2.67 -11.16
C PRO A 88 16.55 -2.74 -9.93
N GLU A 89 16.39 -3.81 -9.15
CA GLU A 89 17.18 -4.00 -7.94
C GLU A 89 18.60 -4.45 -8.26
N ALA A 90 19.59 -3.83 -7.63
CA ALA A 90 20.95 -4.34 -7.61
C ALA A 90 21.12 -5.34 -6.45
N PRO A 91 21.90 -6.41 -6.61
CA PRO A 91 22.20 -7.32 -5.50
C PRO A 91 22.78 -6.56 -4.31
N ALA A 92 22.09 -6.63 -3.17
CA ALA A 92 22.51 -6.02 -1.92
C ALA A 92 22.18 -6.97 -0.75
N GLU A 93 23.00 -6.94 0.28
CA GLU A 93 22.70 -7.62 1.53
C GLU A 93 21.55 -6.88 2.24
N ARG A 94 20.52 -7.63 2.62
CA ARG A 94 19.36 -7.11 3.32
C ARG A 94 19.45 -7.49 4.80
N GLU A 95 19.14 -6.55 5.69
CA GLU A 95 19.30 -6.76 7.13
C GLU A 95 18.05 -6.30 7.90
N GLY A 96 17.74 -7.00 8.99
CA GLY A 96 16.73 -6.55 9.94
C GLY A 96 15.31 -6.56 9.40
N THR A 97 14.44 -5.83 10.10
CA THR A 97 12.99 -5.87 9.91
C THR A 97 12.43 -4.46 9.80
N ILE A 98 11.70 -4.19 8.73
CA ILE A 98 10.84 -3.01 8.67
C ILE A 98 9.45 -3.37 9.18
N TRP A 99 9.01 -2.64 10.20
CA TRP A 99 7.78 -2.91 10.93
C TRP A 99 6.77 -1.78 10.71
N TYR A 100 5.53 -2.14 10.38
CA TYR A 100 4.45 -1.19 10.08
C TYR A 100 3.31 -1.34 11.10
N PRO A 101 3.23 -0.48 12.12
CA PRO A 101 2.12 -0.48 13.04
C PRO A 101 0.79 -0.20 12.34
N PHE A 102 -0.23 -0.92 12.77
CA PHE A 102 -1.60 -0.54 12.51
C PHE A 102 -1.84 0.85 13.12
N HIS A 103 -2.43 1.71 12.31
CA HIS A 103 -2.63 3.12 12.62
C HIS A 103 -4.05 3.55 12.29
N GLY A 104 -4.56 4.50 13.08
CA GLY A 104 -5.80 5.18 12.80
C GLY A 104 -5.59 6.24 11.73
N THR A 105 -6.64 6.55 10.98
CA THR A 105 -6.68 7.79 10.20
C THR A 105 -7.35 8.84 11.08
N LEU A 106 -6.86 10.09 11.10
CA LEU A 106 -7.47 11.24 11.83
C LEU A 106 -9.00 11.36 11.67
N GLU A 107 -9.55 10.80 10.59
CA GLU A 107 -10.96 10.83 10.21
C GLU A 107 -11.81 9.81 10.98
N TYR A 108 -11.22 8.76 11.57
CA TYR A 108 -11.93 7.69 12.28
C TYR A 108 -11.07 7.12 13.41
N GLU A 109 -11.48 7.50 14.63
CA GLU A 109 -11.29 6.78 15.90
C GLU A 109 -9.92 6.93 16.59
N THR A 110 -9.96 7.32 17.86
CA THR A 110 -8.87 7.17 18.82
C THR A 110 -8.54 5.67 18.87
N LEU A 111 -7.32 5.29 18.47
CA LEU A 111 -6.82 3.94 18.73
C LEU A 111 -6.59 3.78 20.22
N ASP A 112 -7.16 2.74 20.83
CA ASP A 112 -6.72 2.21 22.11
C ASP A 112 -5.86 0.98 21.80
N GLY A 113 -4.58 1.24 21.54
CA GLY A 113 -3.60 0.20 21.22
C GLY A 113 -2.49 0.22 22.26
N ASP A 114 -2.17 -0.95 22.82
CA ASP A 114 -1.03 -1.09 23.74
C ASP A 114 0.29 -1.13 22.94
N HIS A 115 0.78 0.06 22.60
CA HIS A 115 2.08 0.22 21.94
C HIS A 115 3.22 -0.44 22.72
N ASN A 116 3.14 -0.50 24.05
CA ASN A 116 4.20 -1.12 24.87
C ASN A 116 4.20 -2.64 24.71
N ASN A 117 3.01 -3.26 24.74
CA ASN A 117 2.86 -4.68 24.47
C ASN A 117 3.37 -5.03 23.06
N LEU A 118 3.03 -4.21 22.08
CA LEU A 118 3.51 -4.41 20.72
C LEU A 118 5.04 -4.28 20.61
N ILE A 119 5.63 -3.25 21.22
CA ILE A 119 7.09 -3.08 21.29
C ILE A 119 7.75 -4.31 21.94
N ALA A 120 7.19 -4.84 23.02
CA ALA A 120 7.71 -6.03 23.68
C ALA A 120 7.68 -7.24 22.74
N GLN A 121 6.56 -7.48 22.06
CA GLN A 121 6.44 -8.59 21.10
C GLN A 121 7.40 -8.47 19.92
N ILE A 122 7.63 -7.25 19.42
CA ILE A 122 8.63 -7.00 18.36
C ILE A 122 10.02 -7.38 18.86
N ARG A 123 10.41 -6.95 20.07
CA ARG A 123 11.72 -7.27 20.66
C ARG A 123 11.92 -8.76 20.94
N ASP A 124 10.86 -9.45 21.34
CA ASP A 124 10.91 -10.88 21.62
C ASP A 124 10.98 -11.71 20.32
N THR A 125 10.49 -11.18 19.20
CA THR A 125 10.39 -11.90 17.92
C THR A 125 11.56 -11.61 16.99
N GLU A 126 11.99 -10.36 16.88
CA GLU A 126 12.96 -9.92 15.88
C GLU A 126 14.39 -9.95 16.44
N ASP A 127 15.29 -10.60 15.72
CA ASP A 127 16.67 -10.88 16.13
C ASP A 127 17.69 -9.82 15.69
N GLY A 128 17.28 -8.92 14.78
CA GLY A 128 18.12 -7.89 14.17
C GLY A 128 17.62 -6.46 14.38
N PRO A 129 18.22 -5.46 13.71
CA PRO A 129 17.76 -4.08 13.80
C PRO A 129 16.33 -3.93 13.29
N VAL A 130 15.52 -3.15 13.99
CA VAL A 130 14.13 -2.88 13.62
C VAL A 130 13.96 -1.40 13.22
N THR A 131 13.37 -1.20 12.05
CA THR A 131 12.91 0.09 11.56
C THR A 131 11.39 0.14 11.67
N VAL A 132 10.83 1.00 12.51
CA VAL A 132 9.38 1.23 12.61
C VAL A 132 8.98 2.35 11.66
N CYS A 133 8.07 2.06 10.72
CA CYS A 133 7.50 3.05 9.83
C CYS A 133 6.10 3.46 10.31
N LEU A 134 5.99 4.67 10.86
CA LEU A 134 4.73 5.24 11.31
C LEU A 134 3.99 5.95 10.17
N TYR A 135 2.67 5.98 10.26
CA TYR A 135 1.87 6.87 9.41
C TYR A 135 2.14 8.32 9.80
N TYR A 136 2.06 9.26 8.85
CA TYR A 136 2.54 10.63 9.08
C TYR A 136 1.87 11.32 10.27
N VAL A 137 0.61 10.98 10.59
CA VAL A 137 -0.11 11.50 11.75
C VAL A 137 0.58 11.09 13.05
N GLU A 138 0.88 9.80 13.21
CA GLU A 138 1.55 9.25 14.38
C GLU A 138 3.03 9.64 14.43
N TYR A 139 3.66 9.75 13.27
CA TYR A 139 5.04 10.21 13.16
C TYR A 139 5.21 11.67 13.60
N ASP A 140 4.21 12.51 13.31
CA ASP A 140 4.16 13.91 13.72
C ASP A 140 3.74 14.07 15.20
N ASP A 141 3.23 13.01 15.86
CA ASP A 141 2.97 12.97 17.31
C ASP A 141 4.25 12.54 18.07
N PRO A 142 4.92 13.45 18.81
CA PRO A 142 6.15 13.11 19.53
C PRO A 142 5.95 12.07 20.63
N ALA A 143 4.74 11.95 21.20
CA ALA A 143 4.46 10.98 22.25
C ALA A 143 4.37 9.56 21.70
N VAL A 144 3.76 9.38 20.52
CA VAL A 144 3.72 8.07 19.84
C VAL A 144 5.10 7.74 19.27
N ARG A 145 5.72 8.67 18.54
CA ARG A 145 7.06 8.47 17.96
C ARG A 145 8.10 8.14 19.03
N GLY A 146 8.12 8.92 20.11
CA GLY A 146 9.08 8.76 21.21
C GLY A 146 9.06 7.38 21.85
N ARG A 147 7.89 6.73 21.96
CA ARG A 147 7.79 5.36 22.53
C ARG A 147 8.62 4.34 21.75
N TYR A 148 8.62 4.41 20.42
CA TYR A 148 9.40 3.50 19.57
C TYR A 148 10.88 3.91 19.53
N GLU A 149 11.18 5.21 19.55
CA GLU A 149 12.57 5.72 19.63
C GLU A 149 13.24 5.32 20.95
N ASP A 150 12.55 5.50 22.08
CA ASP A 150 12.99 5.08 23.42
C ASP A 150 13.15 3.56 23.53
N ALA A 151 12.42 2.81 22.68
CA ALA A 151 12.60 1.37 22.55
C ALA A 151 13.84 0.97 21.73
N GLY A 152 14.62 1.93 21.22
CA GLY A 152 15.84 1.71 20.45
C GLY A 152 15.59 1.37 18.97
N PHE A 153 14.36 1.54 18.48
CA PHE A 153 14.04 1.33 17.07
C PHE A 153 14.39 2.58 16.24
N ARG A 154 14.77 2.38 14.98
CA ARG A 154 14.82 3.47 14.01
C ARG A 154 13.39 3.81 13.61
N VAL A 155 12.95 5.06 13.79
CA VAL A 155 11.58 5.46 13.43
C VAL A 155 11.57 6.35 12.19
N ILE A 156 10.75 5.98 11.19
CA ILE A 156 10.64 6.68 9.91
C ILE A 156 9.18 6.94 9.53
N CYS A 157 9.00 7.76 8.49
CA CYS A 157 7.74 7.91 7.77
C CYS A 157 8.05 7.98 6.27
N HIS A 158 7.30 7.24 5.46
CA HIS A 158 7.49 7.25 4.01
C HIS A 158 7.05 8.55 3.35
N GLY A 159 6.25 9.38 4.01
CA GLY A 159 5.80 10.67 3.50
C GLY A 159 4.35 10.96 3.84
N ARG A 160 3.89 12.16 3.48
CA ARG A 160 2.52 12.60 3.72
C ARG A 160 1.61 12.23 2.55
N ARG A 161 0.41 11.72 2.86
CA ARG A 161 -0.66 11.50 1.86
C ARG A 161 -1.13 12.81 1.23
N GLY A 162 -1.16 13.87 2.04
CA GLY A 162 -1.78 15.15 1.67
C GLY A 162 -3.30 15.10 1.61
N GLN A 163 -3.92 16.22 1.28
CA GLN A 163 -5.35 16.34 0.98
C GLN A 163 -5.53 17.34 -0.17
N GLN A 164 -6.45 17.06 -1.09
CA GLN A 164 -6.82 17.97 -2.19
C GLN A 164 -5.63 18.65 -2.87
N TRP A 165 -4.64 17.88 -3.34
CA TRP A 165 -3.43 18.37 -4.05
C TRP A 165 -2.38 19.06 -3.19
N VAL A 166 -2.65 19.32 -1.91
CA VAL A 166 -1.73 20.00 -1.00
C VAL A 166 -1.00 18.98 -0.13
N GLY A 167 0.33 19.08 -0.08
CA GLY A 167 1.18 18.26 0.79
C GLY A 167 1.25 16.78 0.43
N THR A 168 0.78 16.38 -0.76
CA THR A 168 0.94 15.01 -1.27
C THR A 168 2.40 14.76 -1.63
N ASP A 169 3.02 13.78 -0.99
CA ASP A 169 4.40 13.43 -1.27
C ASP A 169 4.50 12.40 -2.41
N ARG A 170 4.93 12.86 -3.58
CA ARG A 170 5.09 12.02 -4.77
C ARG A 170 6.17 10.94 -4.64
N PHE A 171 7.06 11.04 -3.64
CA PHE A 171 8.16 10.09 -3.44
C PHE A 171 7.86 9.05 -2.36
N PHE A 172 6.61 8.95 -1.89
CA PHE A 172 6.23 7.98 -0.85
C PHE A 172 6.61 6.54 -1.23
N LEU A 173 6.14 6.03 -2.38
CA LEU A 173 6.44 4.66 -2.79
C LEU A 173 7.92 4.45 -3.16
N PHE A 174 8.63 5.52 -3.56
CA PHE A 174 10.08 5.44 -3.80
C PHE A 174 10.82 5.13 -2.51
N ARG A 175 10.55 5.91 -1.44
CA ARG A 175 11.15 5.65 -0.12
C ARG A 175 10.68 4.31 0.47
N GLN A 176 9.42 3.95 0.25
CA GLN A 176 8.93 2.64 0.69
C GLN A 176 9.69 1.50 0.01
N LEU A 177 9.83 1.53 -1.32
CA LEU A 177 10.57 0.50 -2.05
C LEU A 177 12.04 0.47 -1.63
N ASP A 178 12.67 1.63 -1.44
CA ASP A 178 14.05 1.71 -0.98
C ASP A 178 14.24 1.08 0.40
N GLU A 179 13.32 1.31 1.34
CA GLU A 179 13.38 0.68 2.66
C GLU A 179 13.06 -0.82 2.59
N LEU A 180 12.05 -1.24 1.82
CA LEU A 180 11.76 -2.67 1.62
C LEU A 180 12.99 -3.43 1.07
N ARG A 181 13.73 -2.83 0.14
CA ARG A 181 14.95 -3.43 -0.42
C ARG A 181 16.16 -3.42 0.52
N ARG A 182 16.13 -2.63 1.60
CA ARG A 182 17.17 -2.67 2.65
C ARG A 182 16.91 -3.75 3.68
N HIS A 183 15.65 -4.13 3.88
CA HIS A 183 15.25 -5.01 4.97
C HIS A 183 15.03 -6.46 4.51
N ARG A 184 15.52 -7.41 5.31
CA ARG A 184 15.28 -8.84 5.07
C ARG A 184 13.80 -9.17 5.27
N ARG A 185 13.20 -8.61 6.31
CA ARG A 185 11.83 -8.92 6.75
C ARG A 185 10.94 -7.69 6.69
N VAL A 186 9.65 -7.92 6.43
CA VAL A 186 8.59 -6.93 6.58
C VAL A 186 7.52 -7.49 7.53
N ALA A 187 7.11 -6.70 8.51
CA ALA A 187 6.13 -7.15 9.49
C ALA A 187 5.10 -6.08 9.85
N SER A 188 3.94 -6.53 10.31
CA SER A 188 2.87 -5.68 10.83
C SER A 188 1.98 -6.50 11.77
N ASN A 189 1.23 -5.83 12.62
CA ASN A 189 0.17 -6.45 13.41
C ASN A 189 -1.15 -6.63 12.63
N ARG A 190 -1.23 -6.14 11.38
CA ARG A 190 -2.33 -6.46 10.45
C ARG A 190 -1.81 -6.67 9.03
N LEU A 191 -2.47 -7.54 8.29
CA LEU A 191 -2.21 -7.67 6.86
C LEU A 191 -2.61 -6.37 6.14
N SER A 192 -1.62 -5.73 5.53
CA SER A 192 -1.73 -4.39 4.96
C SER A 192 -1.03 -4.30 3.61
N THR A 193 -1.29 -3.22 2.87
CA THR A 193 -0.59 -2.91 1.61
C THR A 193 0.93 -2.98 1.76
N ALA A 194 1.48 -2.49 2.88
CA ALA A 194 2.92 -2.48 3.11
C ALA A 194 3.52 -3.89 3.20
N VAL A 195 2.82 -4.83 3.84
CA VAL A 195 3.23 -6.24 3.94
C VAL A 195 3.16 -6.91 2.57
N VAL A 196 2.07 -6.71 1.82
CA VAL A 196 1.91 -7.25 0.47
C VAL A 196 2.99 -6.68 -0.47
N TYR A 197 3.28 -5.38 -0.37
CA TYR A 197 4.36 -4.74 -1.12
C TYR A 197 5.74 -5.30 -0.77
N GLY A 198 6.04 -5.51 0.51
CA GLY A 198 7.31 -6.10 0.92
C GLY A 198 7.48 -7.54 0.46
N ALA A 199 6.43 -8.37 0.53
CA ALA A 199 6.44 -9.73 -0.01
C ALA A 199 6.73 -9.75 -1.53
N ALA A 200 6.11 -8.83 -2.29
CA ALA A 200 6.39 -8.67 -3.71
C ALA A 200 7.81 -8.15 -3.99
N ALA A 201 8.36 -7.32 -3.10
CA ALA A 201 9.73 -6.84 -3.15
C ALA A 201 10.76 -7.86 -2.62
N GLY A 202 10.34 -9.07 -2.23
CA GLY A 202 11.22 -10.15 -1.79
C GLY A 202 11.60 -10.14 -0.31
N CYS A 203 10.88 -9.40 0.53
CA CYS A 203 11.01 -9.52 1.98
C CYS A 203 10.32 -10.79 2.49
N GLU A 204 10.85 -11.37 3.57
CA GLU A 204 10.11 -12.33 4.39
C GLU A 204 8.95 -11.59 5.10
N ALA A 205 7.72 -11.83 4.67
CA ALA A 205 6.54 -11.09 5.13
C ALA A 205 5.81 -11.80 6.28
N ALA A 206 5.54 -11.09 7.36
CA ALA A 206 4.89 -11.65 8.54
C ALA A 206 3.79 -10.74 9.10
N VAL A 207 2.71 -11.35 9.59
CA VAL A 207 1.63 -10.67 10.31
C VAL A 207 1.49 -11.32 11.67
N TYR A 208 1.85 -10.60 12.72
CA TYR A 208 1.82 -11.11 14.08
C TYR A 208 1.63 -9.99 15.11
N GLY A 209 1.21 -10.42 16.29
CA GLY A 209 1.01 -9.59 17.45
C GLY A 209 -0.40 -8.99 17.53
N ASP A 210 -0.59 -8.11 18.52
CA ASP A 210 -1.89 -7.53 18.82
C ASP A 210 -2.37 -6.68 17.64
N PRO A 211 -3.46 -7.06 16.93
CA PRO A 211 -3.95 -6.31 15.78
C PRO A 211 -4.42 -4.89 16.13
N MET A 212 -4.55 -4.58 17.43
CA MET A 212 -5.17 -3.38 18.00
C MET A 212 -6.64 -3.26 17.56
N GLU A 213 -7.48 -2.53 18.30
CA GLU A 213 -8.89 -2.33 17.92
C GLU A 213 -9.27 -0.86 17.94
N PHE A 214 -10.23 -0.50 17.07
CA PHE A 214 -10.87 0.80 17.17
C PHE A 214 -11.93 0.76 18.27
N VAL A 215 -11.99 1.81 19.11
CA VAL A 215 -12.90 1.89 20.27
C VAL A 215 -14.40 1.96 19.88
N GLY A 216 -14.75 1.91 18.58
CA GLY A 216 -16.11 2.06 18.06
C GLY A 216 -16.66 0.91 17.18
N VAL A 217 -15.97 -0.23 17.05
CA VAL A 217 -16.43 -1.33 16.18
C VAL A 217 -17.77 -1.89 16.70
N LYS A 218 -18.86 -1.48 16.03
CA LYS A 218 -20.23 -1.92 16.30
C LYS A 218 -20.33 -3.44 16.21
N ALA A 219 -20.89 -4.05 17.25
CA ALA A 219 -21.34 -5.45 17.26
C ALA A 219 -22.24 -5.73 16.04
N GLY A 220 -21.80 -6.61 15.14
CA GLY A 220 -22.59 -7.02 13.97
C GLY A 220 -21.84 -7.86 12.95
N PHE A 221 -20.56 -7.58 12.72
CA PHE A 221 -19.61 -8.41 11.96
C PHE A 221 -18.23 -7.76 12.12
N ASN A 222 -17.34 -8.32 12.94
CA ASN A 222 -16.02 -7.71 13.18
C ASN A 222 -14.95 -8.18 12.18
N GLY A 223 -15.28 -9.12 11.28
CA GLY A 223 -14.34 -9.68 10.31
C GLY A 223 -13.09 -10.31 10.93
N ALA A 224 -13.08 -10.54 12.25
CA ALA A 224 -11.94 -11.05 12.97
C ALA A 224 -11.59 -12.44 12.44
N GLY A 225 -10.32 -12.65 12.10
CA GLY A 225 -9.85 -13.89 11.51
C GLY A 225 -10.24 -14.12 10.04
N LEU A 226 -11.02 -13.24 9.40
CA LEU A 226 -11.35 -13.41 7.96
C LEU A 226 -10.10 -13.32 7.08
N LEU A 227 -9.24 -12.33 7.35
CA LEU A 227 -7.98 -12.19 6.63
C LEU A 227 -7.04 -13.36 6.89
N GLU A 228 -7.01 -13.86 8.12
CA GLU A 228 -6.24 -15.04 8.49
C GLU A 228 -6.76 -16.31 7.81
N ALA A 229 -8.08 -16.44 7.65
CA ALA A 229 -8.68 -17.57 6.92
C ALA A 229 -8.46 -17.49 5.41
N LEU A 230 -8.44 -16.28 4.82
CA LEU A 230 -8.27 -16.07 3.38
C LEU A 230 -6.80 -16.05 2.94
N TYR A 231 -5.90 -15.64 3.82
CA TYR A 231 -4.48 -15.44 3.55
C TYR A 231 -3.60 -16.00 4.68
N PRO A 232 -3.80 -17.25 5.12
CA PRO A 232 -3.10 -17.81 6.28
C PRO A 232 -1.59 -17.79 6.13
N GLU A 233 -1.07 -17.80 4.90
CA GLU A 233 0.36 -17.80 4.58
C GLU A 233 1.09 -16.54 5.09
N PHE A 234 0.36 -15.44 5.33
CA PHE A 234 0.94 -14.21 5.88
C PHE A 234 0.97 -14.19 7.41
N PHE A 235 0.22 -15.06 8.09
CA PHE A 235 0.02 -14.96 9.54
C PHE A 235 1.00 -15.84 10.32
N GLY A 236 1.54 -15.27 11.39
CA GLY A 236 2.59 -15.86 12.20
C GLY A 236 3.91 -15.10 12.09
N ALA A 237 4.79 -15.30 13.08
CA ALA A 237 6.12 -14.69 13.10
C ALA A 237 7.06 -15.26 12.02
N GLN A 238 6.82 -16.50 11.59
CA GLN A 238 7.57 -17.17 10.53
C GLN A 238 6.59 -17.63 9.45
N THR A 239 6.92 -17.33 8.21
CA THR A 239 6.08 -17.59 7.04
C THR A 239 6.93 -18.15 5.90
N ASP A 240 6.28 -18.73 4.89
CA ASP A 240 6.97 -19.17 3.69
C ASP A 240 7.11 -17.99 2.70
N ILE A 241 8.36 -17.61 2.42
CA ILE A 241 8.67 -16.48 1.52
C ILE A 241 8.17 -16.73 0.10
N GLY A 242 8.23 -17.97 -0.39
CA GLY A 242 7.77 -18.33 -1.73
C GLY A 242 6.25 -18.15 -1.88
N ALA A 243 5.49 -18.65 -0.91
CA ALA A 243 4.04 -18.58 -0.87
C ALA A 243 3.56 -17.12 -0.72
N THR A 244 4.11 -16.38 0.25
CA THR A 244 3.73 -14.97 0.47
C THR A 244 4.07 -14.10 -0.75
N SER A 245 5.24 -14.30 -1.38
CA SER A 245 5.62 -13.59 -2.58
C SER A 245 4.72 -13.91 -3.77
N ALA A 246 4.40 -15.19 -4.00
CA ALA A 246 3.50 -15.60 -5.08
C ALA A 246 2.10 -15.00 -4.92
N ILE A 247 1.53 -15.03 -3.70
CA ILE A 247 0.23 -14.42 -3.41
C ILE A 247 0.30 -12.90 -3.60
N ALA A 248 1.36 -12.25 -3.11
CA ALA A 248 1.51 -10.81 -3.25
C ALA A 248 1.58 -10.39 -4.72
N LEU A 249 2.39 -11.06 -5.55
CA LEU A 249 2.48 -10.76 -6.98
C LEU A 249 1.13 -10.94 -7.70
N ALA A 250 0.35 -11.97 -7.33
CA ALA A 250 -0.99 -12.18 -7.88
C ALA A 250 -1.98 -11.07 -7.46
N GLU A 251 -2.02 -10.71 -6.18
CA GLU A 251 -2.88 -9.66 -5.63
C GLU A 251 -2.54 -8.27 -6.20
N LEU A 252 -1.25 -8.00 -6.43
CA LEU A 252 -0.75 -6.77 -7.04
C LEU A 252 -0.85 -6.76 -8.57
N GLY A 253 -1.24 -7.88 -9.19
CA GLY A 253 -1.45 -7.99 -10.63
C GLY A 253 -0.17 -7.96 -11.46
N ALA A 254 0.87 -8.68 -11.04
CA ALA A 254 2.13 -8.78 -11.77
C ALA A 254 1.97 -9.28 -13.22
N ASP A 255 0.98 -10.13 -13.47
CA ASP A 255 0.64 -10.65 -14.80
C ASP A 255 -0.17 -9.67 -15.66
N PHE A 256 -0.57 -8.51 -15.10
CA PHE A 256 -1.45 -7.53 -15.74
C PHE A 256 -0.79 -6.15 -15.92
N LEU A 257 0.55 -6.09 -15.86
CA LEU A 257 1.27 -4.86 -16.12
C LEU A 257 1.20 -4.54 -17.61
N ALA A 258 0.51 -3.45 -17.92
CA ALA A 258 0.37 -2.91 -19.27
C ALA A 258 1.70 -2.35 -19.77
N GLU A 259 1.94 -2.47 -21.07
CA GLU A 259 3.06 -1.78 -21.72
C GLU A 259 2.78 -0.26 -21.81
N PRO A 260 3.82 0.59 -21.96
CA PRO A 260 3.66 2.04 -21.88
C PRO A 260 2.51 2.63 -22.70
N ASP A 261 2.37 2.25 -23.98
CA ASP A 261 1.30 2.77 -24.86
C ASP A 261 -0.10 2.25 -24.44
N GLU A 262 -0.21 0.99 -24.03
CA GLU A 262 -1.48 0.47 -23.51
C GLU A 262 -1.87 1.18 -22.21
N LEU A 263 -0.92 1.41 -21.31
CA LEU A 263 -1.16 2.10 -20.07
C LEU A 263 -1.59 3.55 -20.31
N ARG A 264 -0.96 4.28 -21.24
CA ARG A 264 -1.39 5.63 -21.62
C ARG A 264 -2.82 5.64 -22.13
N TYR A 265 -3.20 4.67 -22.98
CA TYR A 265 -4.58 4.53 -23.44
C TYR A 265 -5.56 4.31 -22.27
N LEU A 266 -5.27 3.36 -21.37
CA LEU A 266 -6.11 3.04 -20.22
C LEU A 266 -6.26 4.21 -19.24
N LEU A 267 -5.22 5.03 -19.09
CA LEU A 267 -5.23 6.23 -18.25
C LEU A 267 -5.87 7.45 -18.93
N GLY A 268 -6.11 7.38 -20.25
CA GLY A 268 -6.66 8.48 -21.04
C GLY A 268 -5.65 9.56 -21.42
N TRP A 269 -4.37 9.20 -21.52
CA TRP A 269 -3.26 10.11 -21.85
C TRP A 269 -2.93 10.17 -23.35
N ASP A 270 -3.37 9.20 -24.15
CA ASP A 270 -3.14 9.16 -25.60
C ASP A 270 -4.14 9.98 -26.43
N GLU A 271 -5.13 10.63 -25.81
CA GLU A 271 -6.10 11.41 -26.57
C GLU A 271 -5.60 12.83 -26.90
N PRO A 272 -5.77 13.32 -28.15
CA PRO A 272 -5.39 14.66 -28.61
C PRO A 272 -6.12 15.84 -27.91
N TRP A 273 -6.96 15.58 -26.91
CA TRP A 273 -7.87 16.60 -26.35
C TRP A 273 -7.11 17.72 -25.59
N LEU A 274 -5.87 17.47 -25.16
CA LEU A 274 -4.99 18.48 -24.57
C LEU A 274 -4.64 19.63 -25.54
N ALA A 275 -4.82 19.44 -26.85
CA ALA A 275 -4.63 20.49 -27.85
C ALA A 275 -5.89 21.34 -28.09
N SER A 276 -7.06 20.93 -27.58
CA SER A 276 -8.36 21.59 -27.85
C SER A 276 -8.95 22.36 -26.66
N SER A 277 -8.22 22.47 -25.54
CA SER A 277 -8.68 23.16 -24.32
C SER A 277 -7.90 24.42 -23.96
N ASN A 278 -7.03 24.90 -24.86
CA ASN A 278 -6.36 26.20 -24.75
C ASN A 278 -7.00 27.20 -25.71
#